data_AF-A0A7Z9XFG6-F1
#
_entry.id   AF-A0A7Z9XFG6-F1
#
_cell.length_a   1.000
_cell.length_b   1.000
_cell.length_c   1.000
_cell.angle_alpha   90.00
_cell.angle_beta   90.00
_cell.angle_gamma   90.00
#
_symmetry.space_group_name_H-M   'P 1'
#
loop_
_entity.id
_entity.type
_entity.pdbx_description
1 polymer ?
#
loop_
_entity_poly.entity_id
_entity_poly.type
_entity_poly.pdbx_seq_one_letter_code
_entity_poly.pdbx_strand_id
1 'polypeptide(L)'
;MKTQVGRLAVLVLITLLSGLASIASGETLTRAEEPLMAWEKDVLKVFDRNDYNKVIDMARGQDSDPNGNAPLLIYYGHAQKYYMERDRASAVYYKQQYNAILNRMSGSNLAVLTRLVVMPQVSWNKKINLNFLDAAFKKAGSDAYLGAILFYLESQEPDVSKGAIKGLHAILQRKRDIVMNGGTLSDADQGWMSDLRLLRLLVKKTGGSVSPIAGFMSKVPAFARKKVMGGAAGCLGLIEDPALPILREAASMGNANAAAAIQLIQDARGARLAKYPNSTWYSATSP
;
A
#
# COMPACT_ATOMS: atom_id res chain seq x y z
N MET A 1 -19.36 -45.74 -41.12
CA MET A 1 -18.33 -44.78 -40.67
C MET A 1 -18.89 -43.42 -40.20
N LYS A 2 -20.15 -43.30 -39.78
CA LYS A 2 -20.73 -42.01 -39.31
C LYS A 2 -20.69 -41.78 -37.79
N THR A 3 -20.24 -42.76 -37.01
CA THR A 3 -20.30 -42.73 -35.53
C THR A 3 -18.99 -42.33 -34.84
N GLN A 4 -17.86 -42.24 -35.54
CA GLN A 4 -16.57 -41.86 -34.95
C GLN A 4 -16.33 -40.34 -34.93
N VAL A 5 -16.89 -39.58 -35.88
CA VAL A 5 -16.67 -38.12 -35.98
C VAL A 5 -17.38 -37.37 -34.85
N GLY A 6 -18.54 -37.85 -34.40
CA GLY A 6 -19.29 -37.23 -33.30
C GLY A 6 -18.60 -37.34 -31.94
N ARG A 7 -17.82 -38.41 -31.70
CA ARG A 7 -17.11 -38.60 -30.42
C ARG A 7 -15.86 -37.73 -30.30
N LEU A 8 -15.17 -37.47 -31.42
CA LEU A 8 -14.01 -36.58 -31.44
C LEU A 8 -14.40 -35.11 -31.23
N ALA A 9 -15.51 -34.68 -31.83
CA ALA A 9 -16.02 -33.32 -31.67
C ALA A 9 -16.47 -33.02 -30.22
N VAL A 10 -17.07 -33.99 -29.54
CA VAL A 10 -17.46 -33.86 -28.13
C VAL A 10 -16.25 -33.84 -27.21
N LEU A 11 -15.21 -34.64 -27.49
CA LEU A 11 -13.98 -34.65 -26.68
C LEU A 11 -13.20 -33.33 -26.78
N VAL A 12 -13.14 -32.73 -27.99
CA VAL A 12 -12.51 -31.42 -28.23
C VAL A 12 -13.31 -30.27 -27.59
N LEU A 13 -14.65 -30.36 -27.58
CA LEU A 13 -15.49 -29.37 -26.92
C LEU A 13 -15.34 -29.44 -25.39
N ILE A 14 -15.19 -30.64 -24.81
CA ILE A 14 -14.98 -30.82 -23.38
C ILE A 14 -13.58 -30.34 -22.95
N THR A 15 -12.53 -30.55 -23.75
CA THR A 15 -11.19 -30.01 -23.44
C THR A 15 -11.08 -28.50 -23.66
N LEU A 16 -11.86 -27.91 -24.58
CA LEU A 16 -11.96 -26.45 -24.72
C LEU A 16 -12.76 -25.82 -23.57
N LEU A 17 -13.82 -26.48 -23.09
CA LEU A 17 -14.61 -26.01 -21.94
C LEU A 17 -13.88 -26.21 -20.60
N SER A 18 -13.10 -27.29 -20.44
CA SER A 18 -12.24 -27.47 -19.25
C SER A 18 -10.93 -26.69 -19.33
N GLY A 19 -10.46 -26.32 -20.52
CA GLY A 19 -9.32 -25.42 -20.72
C GLY A 19 -9.65 -23.93 -20.51
N LEU A 20 -10.91 -23.54 -20.67
CA LEU A 20 -11.40 -22.17 -20.36
C LEU A 20 -11.89 -22.01 -18.92
N ALA A 21 -12.21 -23.11 -18.22
CA ALA A 21 -12.56 -23.08 -16.81
C ALA A 21 -11.35 -22.88 -15.87
N SER A 22 -10.12 -23.02 -16.36
CA SER A 22 -8.88 -22.78 -15.57
C SER A 22 -8.33 -21.36 -15.68
N ILE A 23 -9.08 -20.40 -16.22
CA ILE A 23 -8.71 -18.97 -16.22
C ILE A 23 -9.54 -18.17 -15.19
N ALA A 24 -10.47 -18.81 -14.49
CA ALA A 24 -11.31 -18.17 -13.47
C ALA A 24 -10.91 -18.59 -12.05
N SER A 25 -9.68 -18.29 -11.63
CA SER A 25 -9.32 -18.27 -10.21
C SER A 25 -8.23 -17.22 -9.97
N GLY A 26 -8.65 -15.98 -10.08
CA GLY A 26 -7.91 -14.83 -9.63
C GLY A 26 -8.91 -13.70 -9.60
N GLU A 27 -9.62 -13.54 -8.49
CA GLU A 27 -10.22 -12.23 -8.21
C GLU A 27 -9.08 -11.23 -8.32
N THR A 28 -9.01 -10.52 -9.44
CA THR A 28 -8.09 -9.41 -9.61
C THR A 28 -8.44 -8.44 -8.51
N LEU A 29 -7.60 -8.40 -7.47
CA LEU A 29 -7.76 -7.53 -6.33
C LEU A 29 -8.09 -6.12 -6.83
N THR A 30 -9.30 -5.66 -6.54
CA THR A 30 -9.78 -4.39 -7.06
C THR A 30 -8.94 -3.27 -6.44
N ARG A 31 -8.06 -2.67 -7.26
CA ARG A 31 -7.27 -1.50 -6.88
C ARG A 31 -8.13 -0.25 -7.00
N ALA A 32 -9.03 -0.07 -6.04
CA ALA A 32 -9.89 1.10 -5.97
C ALA A 32 -9.46 2.02 -4.83
N GLU A 33 -9.61 3.31 -5.08
CA GLU A 33 -9.63 4.30 -4.02
C GLU A 33 -10.84 4.07 -3.09
N GLU A 34 -10.70 4.41 -1.81
CA GLU A 34 -11.87 4.54 -0.94
C GLU A 34 -12.83 5.59 -1.51
N PRO A 35 -14.13 5.28 -1.64
CA PRO A 35 -15.09 6.20 -2.24
C PRO A 35 -15.31 7.41 -1.33
N LEU A 36 -15.19 8.60 -1.90
CA LEU A 36 -15.61 9.84 -1.22
C LEU A 36 -17.14 9.94 -1.17
N MET A 37 -17.63 10.35 -0.02
CA MET A 37 -19.02 10.74 0.18
C MET A 37 -19.36 12.00 -0.62
N ALA A 38 -20.64 12.18 -0.94
CA ALA A 38 -21.09 13.36 -1.69
C ALA A 38 -20.69 14.68 -0.99
N TRP A 39 -20.90 14.76 0.34
CA TRP A 39 -20.53 15.93 1.12
C TRP A 39 -19.02 16.16 1.17
N GLU A 40 -18.20 15.10 1.26
CA GLU A 40 -16.74 15.21 1.26
C GLU A 40 -16.25 15.80 -0.07
N LYS A 41 -16.83 15.36 -1.20
CA LYS A 41 -16.54 15.92 -2.53
C LYS A 41 -16.87 17.42 -2.58
N ASP A 42 -18.01 17.81 -2.02
CA ASP A 42 -18.44 19.21 -2.04
C ASP A 42 -17.60 20.09 -1.10
N VAL A 43 -17.26 19.60 0.08
CA VAL A 43 -16.35 20.31 1.00
C VAL A 43 -14.98 20.50 0.36
N LEU A 44 -14.42 19.49 -0.30
CA LEU A 44 -13.12 19.61 -0.98
C LEU A 44 -13.14 20.66 -2.10
N LYS A 45 -14.23 20.77 -2.89
CA LYS A 45 -14.37 21.85 -3.89
C LYS A 45 -14.38 23.24 -3.25
N VAL A 46 -14.98 23.38 -2.07
CA VAL A 46 -15.02 24.65 -1.32
C VAL A 46 -13.63 24.94 -0.74
N PHE A 47 -12.94 23.91 -0.24
CA PHE A 47 -11.57 23.99 0.24
C PHE A 47 -10.63 24.51 -0.85
N ASP A 48 -10.75 23.99 -2.08
CA ASP A 48 -9.96 24.41 -3.24
C ASP A 48 -10.16 25.89 -3.62
N ARG A 49 -11.29 26.48 -3.23
CA ARG A 49 -11.61 27.90 -3.45
C ARG A 49 -11.15 28.79 -2.29
N ASN A 50 -10.44 28.22 -1.32
CA ASN A 50 -9.95 28.89 -0.10
C ASN A 50 -11.07 29.47 0.78
N ASP A 51 -12.30 28.94 0.71
CA ASP A 51 -13.41 29.35 1.59
C ASP A 51 -13.45 28.46 2.83
N TYR A 52 -12.48 28.68 3.73
CA TYR A 52 -12.27 27.82 4.90
C TYR A 52 -13.36 27.95 5.97
N ASN A 53 -14.09 29.07 6.03
CA ASN A 53 -15.25 29.20 6.91
C ASN A 53 -16.35 28.24 6.47
N LYS A 54 -16.67 28.23 5.17
CA LYS A 54 -17.68 27.33 4.63
C LYS A 54 -17.27 25.86 4.73
N VAL A 55 -15.98 25.53 4.60
CA VAL A 55 -15.46 24.18 4.89
C VAL A 55 -15.81 23.77 6.32
N ILE A 56 -15.51 24.64 7.30
CA ILE A 56 -15.76 24.35 8.71
C ILE A 56 -17.25 24.18 8.97
N ASP A 57 -18.09 25.05 8.42
CA ASP A 57 -19.54 25.00 8.62
C ASP A 57 -20.15 23.75 7.99
N MET A 58 -19.75 23.41 6.76
CA MET A 58 -20.21 22.19 6.08
C MET A 58 -19.80 20.91 6.83
N ALA A 59 -18.58 20.87 7.35
CA ALA A 59 -18.08 19.73 8.11
C ALA A 59 -18.73 19.61 9.50
N ARG A 60 -19.05 20.73 10.16
CA ARG A 60 -19.80 20.74 11.43
C ARG A 60 -21.22 20.20 11.30
N GLY A 61 -21.83 20.37 10.13
CA GLY A 61 -23.17 19.84 9.84
C GLY A 61 -23.22 18.33 9.54
N GLN A 62 -22.09 17.62 9.61
CA GLN A 62 -22.03 16.17 9.35
C GLN A 62 -22.06 15.37 10.65
N ASP A 63 -23.25 15.25 11.24
CA ASP A 63 -23.46 14.45 12.47
C ASP A 63 -23.24 12.95 12.24
N SER A 64 -23.47 12.47 11.01
CA SER A 64 -23.23 11.09 10.59
C SER A 64 -22.02 11.00 9.64
N ASP A 65 -20.82 11.06 10.22
CA ASP A 65 -19.54 10.92 9.50
C ASP A 65 -18.87 9.57 9.81
N PRO A 66 -19.19 8.51 9.05
CA PRO A 66 -18.64 7.17 9.32
C PRO A 66 -17.15 7.06 8.99
N ASN A 67 -16.61 7.98 8.19
CA ASN A 67 -15.19 7.99 7.83
C ASN A 67 -14.34 8.79 8.85
N GLY A 68 -14.96 9.58 9.72
CA GLY A 68 -14.27 10.46 10.65
C GLY A 68 -13.53 11.61 9.96
N ASN A 69 -13.94 12.02 8.76
CA ASN A 69 -13.34 13.10 7.97
C ASN A 69 -13.79 14.50 8.37
N ALA A 70 -14.93 14.67 9.05
CA ALA A 70 -15.42 15.98 9.48
C ALA A 70 -14.48 16.67 10.48
N PRO A 71 -14.03 16.04 11.58
CA PRO A 71 -13.04 16.65 12.48
C PRO A 71 -11.73 16.98 11.77
N LEU A 72 -11.34 16.17 10.78
CA LEU A 72 -10.15 16.39 9.96
C LEU A 72 -10.31 17.65 9.09
N LEU A 73 -11.43 17.79 8.38
CA LEU A 73 -11.71 18.94 7.53
C LEU A 73 -11.85 20.24 8.34
N ILE A 74 -12.45 20.19 9.54
CA ILE A 74 -12.51 21.33 10.46
C ILE A 74 -11.10 21.75 10.89
N TYR A 75 -10.24 20.78 11.25
CA TYR A 75 -8.85 21.06 11.59
C TYR A 75 -8.11 21.73 10.45
N TYR A 76 -8.24 21.18 9.23
CA TYR A 76 -7.59 21.73 8.07
C TYR A 76 -8.11 23.13 7.73
N GLY A 77 -9.41 23.38 7.86
CA GLY A 77 -9.98 24.71 7.73
C GLY A 77 -9.31 25.70 8.69
N HIS A 78 -9.27 25.39 9.99
CA HIS A 78 -8.61 26.25 10.97
C HIS A 78 -7.09 26.40 10.73
N ALA A 79 -6.40 25.34 10.30
CA ALA A 79 -5.00 25.41 9.96
C ALA A 79 -4.76 26.37 8.79
N GLN A 80 -5.55 26.27 7.70
CA GLN A 80 -5.40 27.15 6.56
C GLN A 80 -5.78 28.60 6.87
N LYS A 81 -6.83 28.85 7.66
CA LYS A 81 -7.14 30.21 8.14
C LYS A 81 -5.97 30.84 8.89
N TYR A 82 -5.29 30.09 9.75
CA TYR A 82 -4.11 30.62 10.44
C TYR A 82 -2.95 30.91 9.49
N TYR A 83 -2.64 30.01 8.56
CA TYR A 83 -1.46 30.15 7.70
C TYR A 83 -1.67 31.08 6.49
N MET A 84 -2.85 31.07 5.89
CA MET A 84 -3.18 31.81 4.67
C MET A 84 -3.84 33.15 4.98
N GLU A 85 -4.73 33.20 5.97
CA GLU A 85 -5.49 34.42 6.34
C GLU A 85 -4.91 35.13 7.58
N ARG A 86 -3.89 34.56 8.23
CA ARG A 86 -3.27 35.08 9.48
C ARG A 86 -4.25 35.17 10.67
N ASP A 87 -5.31 34.35 10.67
CA ASP A 87 -6.28 34.27 11.78
C ASP A 87 -5.67 33.57 13.01
N ARG A 88 -5.28 34.37 14.01
CA ARG A 88 -4.68 33.87 15.26
C ARG A 88 -5.66 33.08 16.13
N ALA A 89 -6.97 33.31 16.03
CA ALA A 89 -7.95 32.58 16.84
C ALA A 89 -8.02 31.11 16.40
N SER A 90 -7.95 30.87 15.08
CA SER A 90 -7.89 29.52 14.51
C SER A 90 -6.65 28.73 14.95
N ALA A 91 -5.57 29.42 15.34
CA ALA A 91 -4.36 28.76 15.84
C ALA A 91 -4.55 27.98 17.14
N VAL A 92 -5.42 28.48 18.02
CA VAL A 92 -5.73 27.82 19.30
C VAL A 92 -6.41 26.49 19.02
N TYR A 93 -7.40 26.48 18.12
CA TYR A 93 -8.17 25.30 17.79
C TYR A 93 -7.28 24.19 17.22
N TYR A 94 -6.59 24.44 16.09
CA TYR A 94 -5.89 23.34 15.43
C TYR A 94 -4.73 22.82 16.29
N LYS A 95 -4.05 23.66 17.07
CA LYS A 95 -2.98 23.19 17.98
C LYS A 95 -3.52 22.27 19.07
N GLN A 96 -4.66 22.61 19.67
CA GLN A 96 -5.30 21.78 20.70
C GLN A 96 -5.81 20.45 20.14
N GLN A 97 -6.35 20.45 18.92
CA GLN A 97 -6.96 19.26 18.33
C GLN A 97 -5.97 18.29 17.67
N TYR A 98 -4.70 18.69 17.47
CA TYR A 98 -3.71 17.90 16.72
C TYR A 98 -3.58 16.43 17.21
N ASN A 99 -3.33 16.22 18.50
CA ASN A 99 -3.13 14.87 19.04
C ASN A 99 -4.42 14.05 19.00
N ALA A 100 -5.56 14.68 19.26
CA ALA A 100 -6.87 14.01 19.21
C ALA A 100 -7.16 13.50 17.79
N ILE A 101 -6.89 14.31 16.77
CA ILE A 101 -7.08 13.95 15.37
C ILE A 101 -6.07 12.88 14.93
N LEU A 102 -4.79 13.05 15.25
CA LEU A 102 -3.75 12.06 14.95
C LEU A 102 -4.13 10.66 15.48
N ASN A 103 -4.63 10.60 16.70
CA ASN A 103 -5.04 9.34 17.34
C ASN A 103 -6.32 8.74 16.73
N ARG A 104 -7.15 9.53 16.05
CA ARG A 104 -8.38 9.09 15.38
C ARG A 104 -8.20 8.67 13.93
N MET A 105 -7.06 8.98 13.30
CA MET A 105 -6.77 8.59 11.91
C MET A 105 -7.03 7.10 11.67
N SER A 106 -7.45 6.76 10.46
CA SER A 106 -7.78 5.41 9.99
C SER A 106 -7.61 5.31 8.47
N GLY A 107 -7.81 4.12 7.90
CA GLY A 107 -7.78 3.92 6.45
C GLY A 107 -8.88 4.69 5.70
N SER A 108 -10.05 4.87 6.30
CA SER A 108 -11.16 5.64 5.72
C SER A 108 -10.83 7.12 5.49
N ASN A 109 -9.79 7.64 6.15
CA ASN A 109 -9.37 9.03 5.96
C ASN A 109 -8.49 9.23 4.73
N LEU A 110 -7.99 8.17 4.09
CA LEU A 110 -6.98 8.27 3.04
C LEU A 110 -7.44 9.09 1.83
N ALA A 111 -8.69 8.94 1.38
CA ALA A 111 -9.21 9.66 0.22
C ALA A 111 -9.24 11.19 0.44
N VAL A 112 -9.67 11.63 1.63
CA VAL A 112 -9.65 13.06 1.97
C VAL A 112 -8.22 13.53 2.21
N LEU A 113 -7.43 12.81 3.01
CA LEU A 113 -6.06 13.20 3.36
C LEU A 113 -5.16 13.36 2.13
N THR A 114 -5.21 12.41 1.20
CA THR A 114 -4.35 12.44 0.00
C THR A 114 -4.66 13.63 -0.90
N ARG A 115 -5.91 14.12 -0.91
CA ARG A 115 -6.26 15.36 -1.61
C ARG A 115 -5.76 16.60 -0.86
N LEU A 116 -5.92 16.63 0.46
CA LEU A 116 -5.49 17.77 1.29
C LEU A 116 -3.96 17.93 1.33
N VAL A 117 -3.19 16.83 1.27
CA VAL A 117 -1.71 16.86 1.34
C VAL A 117 -1.08 17.43 0.06
N VAL A 118 -1.73 17.28 -1.10
CA VAL A 118 -1.18 17.64 -2.42
C VAL A 118 -1.38 19.13 -2.74
N MET A 119 -2.22 19.82 -1.97
CA MET A 119 -2.49 21.26 -2.14
C MET A 119 -1.30 22.14 -1.75
N PRO A 120 -1.22 23.40 -2.21
CA PRO A 120 -0.14 24.32 -1.83
C PRO A 120 0.04 24.42 -0.31
N GLN A 121 1.18 23.94 0.21
CA GLN A 121 1.50 23.95 1.63
C GLN A 121 2.62 24.95 1.94
N VAL A 122 2.52 25.64 3.06
CA VAL A 122 3.71 26.18 3.74
C VAL A 122 4.51 25.02 4.35
N SER A 123 5.84 25.15 4.41
CA SER A 123 6.77 24.07 4.80
C SER A 123 6.42 23.38 6.13
N TRP A 124 5.87 24.12 7.09
CA TRP A 124 5.42 23.59 8.37
C TRP A 124 4.15 22.74 8.27
N ASN A 125 3.19 23.12 7.41
CA ASN A 125 1.94 22.40 7.20
C ASN A 125 2.22 21.05 6.52
N LYS A 126 3.19 21.00 5.60
CA LYS A 126 3.65 19.76 4.98
C LYS A 126 4.07 18.70 6.01
N LYS A 127 4.79 19.07 7.07
CA LYS A 127 5.25 18.12 8.11
C LYS A 127 4.09 17.52 8.90
N ILE A 128 3.07 18.32 9.22
CA ILE A 128 1.89 17.84 9.95
C ILE A 128 1.02 16.95 9.09
N ASN A 129 0.83 17.32 7.83
CA ASN A 129 0.07 16.54 6.87
C ASN A 129 0.69 15.16 6.65
N LEU A 130 2.03 15.12 6.61
CA LEU A 130 2.78 13.88 6.57
C LEU A 130 2.54 13.00 7.79
N ASN A 131 2.44 13.56 9.00
CA ASN A 131 2.17 12.78 10.21
C ASN A 131 0.76 12.16 10.20
N PHE A 132 -0.25 12.90 9.75
CA PHE A 132 -1.62 12.38 9.60
C PHE A 132 -1.68 11.30 8.52
N LEU A 133 -1.04 11.54 7.37
CA LEU A 133 -0.97 10.58 6.28
C LEU A 133 -0.24 9.29 6.70
N ASP A 134 0.90 9.41 7.36
CA ASP A 134 1.65 8.27 7.91
C ASP A 134 0.82 7.49 8.95
N ALA A 135 0.10 8.19 9.83
CA ALA A 135 -0.76 7.56 10.82
C ALA A 135 -1.93 6.81 10.17
N ALA A 136 -2.57 7.42 9.17
CA ALA A 136 -3.65 6.80 8.40
C ALA A 136 -3.17 5.55 7.67
N PHE A 137 -2.07 5.63 6.92
CA PHE A 137 -1.52 4.45 6.22
C PHE A 137 -1.04 3.35 7.16
N LYS A 138 -0.44 3.70 8.30
CA LYS A 138 -0.03 2.70 9.30
C LYS A 138 -1.23 1.92 9.83
N LYS A 139 -2.34 2.62 10.10
CA LYS A 139 -3.58 1.99 10.60
C LYS A 139 -4.40 1.33 9.49
N ALA A 140 -4.24 1.76 8.26
CA ALA A 140 -4.76 1.10 7.07
C ALA A 140 -4.02 -0.19 6.73
N GLY A 141 -2.96 -0.57 7.45
CA GLY A 141 -2.19 -1.81 7.25
C GLY A 141 -2.96 -3.09 7.60
N SER A 142 -4.22 -3.19 7.16
CA SER A 142 -5.14 -4.30 7.29
C SER A 142 -5.67 -4.74 5.92
N ASP A 143 -6.20 -5.96 5.85
CA ASP A 143 -6.67 -6.53 4.57
C ASP A 143 -7.88 -5.74 4.02
N ALA A 144 -8.66 -5.11 4.91
CA ALA A 144 -9.79 -4.27 4.55
C ALA A 144 -9.41 -3.08 3.65
N TYR A 145 -8.19 -2.55 3.78
CA TYR A 145 -7.72 -1.40 3.00
C TYR A 145 -6.64 -1.78 1.98
N LEU A 146 -6.44 -3.07 1.71
CA LEU A 146 -5.41 -3.53 0.76
C LEU A 146 -5.63 -2.93 -0.64
N GLY A 147 -6.87 -2.90 -1.13
CA GLY A 147 -7.22 -2.29 -2.43
C GLY A 147 -6.82 -0.81 -2.49
N ALA A 148 -7.18 -0.03 -1.46
CA ALA A 148 -6.82 1.38 -1.34
C ALA A 148 -5.30 1.60 -1.25
N ILE A 149 -4.59 0.79 -0.45
CA ILE A 149 -3.12 0.86 -0.36
C ILE A 149 -2.48 0.61 -1.73
N LEU A 150 -2.94 -0.39 -2.48
CA LEU A 150 -2.42 -0.66 -3.82
C LEU A 150 -2.74 0.46 -4.81
N PHE A 151 -3.91 1.07 -4.70
CA PHE A 151 -4.25 2.26 -5.47
C PHE A 151 -3.28 3.41 -5.20
N TYR A 152 -3.05 3.76 -3.92
CA TYR A 152 -2.14 4.87 -3.56
C TYR A 152 -0.66 4.58 -3.81
N LEU A 153 -0.26 3.30 -3.91
CA LEU A 153 1.10 2.93 -4.29
C LEU A 153 1.46 3.46 -5.69
N GLU A 154 0.48 3.55 -6.58
CA GLU A 154 0.61 4.07 -7.95
C GLU A 154 0.67 5.60 -8.02
N SER A 155 0.41 6.30 -6.91
CA SER A 155 0.48 7.75 -6.86
C SER A 155 1.84 8.28 -7.30
N GLN A 156 1.80 9.37 -8.07
CA GLN A 156 2.98 10.13 -8.46
C GLN A 156 3.49 11.00 -7.31
N GLU A 157 2.65 11.25 -6.30
CA GLU A 157 3.00 12.03 -5.12
C GLU A 157 3.91 11.21 -4.20
N PRO A 158 5.19 11.60 -4.01
CA PRO A 158 6.17 10.77 -3.30
C PRO A 158 5.76 10.46 -1.86
N ASP A 159 5.12 11.43 -1.19
CA ASP A 159 4.69 11.34 0.19
C ASP A 159 3.53 10.34 0.36
N VAL A 160 2.57 10.35 -0.57
CA VAL A 160 1.46 9.39 -0.64
C VAL A 160 1.98 7.99 -0.93
N SER A 161 2.82 7.85 -1.94
CA SER A 161 3.38 6.56 -2.34
C SER A 161 4.26 5.95 -1.22
N LYS A 162 5.05 6.77 -0.52
CA LYS A 162 5.85 6.35 0.64
C LYS A 162 4.98 5.89 1.80
N GLY A 163 3.88 6.59 2.07
CA GLY A 163 2.88 6.17 3.06
C GLY A 163 2.26 4.82 2.69
N ALA A 164 1.82 4.66 1.43
CA ALA A 164 1.25 3.41 0.93
C ALA A 164 2.22 2.22 1.06
N ILE A 165 3.53 2.43 0.80
CA ILE A 165 4.56 1.41 1.02
C ILE A 165 4.63 0.97 2.50
N LYS A 166 4.48 1.88 3.46
CA LYS A 166 4.46 1.51 4.89
C LYS A 166 3.22 0.67 5.23
N GLY A 167 2.05 1.05 4.71
CA GLY A 167 0.81 0.28 4.86
C GLY A 167 0.93 -1.13 4.27
N LEU A 168 1.44 -1.23 3.05
CA LEU A 168 1.69 -2.50 2.38
C LEU A 168 2.66 -3.39 3.15
N HIS A 169 3.77 -2.81 3.63
CA HIS A 169 4.73 -3.53 4.46
C HIS A 169 4.08 -4.11 5.73
N ALA A 170 3.18 -3.38 6.38
CA ALA A 170 2.46 -3.86 7.56
C ALA A 170 1.53 -5.05 7.23
N ILE A 171 0.87 -5.03 6.08
CA ILE A 171 0.07 -6.16 5.59
C ILE A 171 0.98 -7.36 5.32
N LEU A 172 2.02 -7.18 4.51
CA LEU A 172 2.97 -8.22 4.12
C LEU A 172 3.66 -8.86 5.34
N GLN A 173 4.04 -8.06 6.34
CA GLN A 173 4.68 -8.60 7.54
C GLN A 173 3.72 -9.54 8.29
N ARG A 174 2.44 -9.17 8.45
CA ARG A 174 1.44 -10.06 9.08
C ARG A 174 1.23 -11.34 8.27
N LYS A 175 1.20 -11.26 6.93
CA LYS A 175 1.11 -12.45 6.07
C LYS A 175 2.35 -13.33 6.23
N ARG A 176 3.54 -12.73 6.31
CA ARG A 176 4.78 -13.46 6.53
C ARG A 176 4.83 -14.14 7.90
N ASP A 177 4.26 -13.51 8.92
CA ASP A 177 4.17 -14.09 10.27
C ASP A 177 3.30 -15.36 10.28
N ILE A 178 2.27 -15.47 9.42
CA ILE A 178 1.47 -16.69 9.26
C ILE A 178 2.39 -17.87 8.87
N VAL A 179 3.17 -17.71 7.80
CA VAL A 179 4.09 -18.76 7.32
C VAL A 179 5.18 -19.02 8.35
N MET A 180 5.76 -17.97 8.94
CA MET A 180 6.81 -18.14 9.96
C MET A 180 6.29 -18.80 11.24
N ASN A 181 4.99 -18.86 11.47
CA ASN A 181 4.37 -19.55 12.61
C ASN A 181 3.76 -20.91 12.25
N GLY A 182 4.09 -21.47 11.07
CA GLY A 182 3.66 -22.82 10.69
C GLY A 182 2.40 -22.85 9.82
N GLY A 183 1.86 -21.69 9.46
CA GLY A 183 0.65 -21.58 8.65
C GLY A 183 0.90 -21.62 7.14
N THR A 184 -0.19 -21.43 6.40
CA THR A 184 -0.21 -21.32 4.94
C THR A 184 -1.00 -20.07 4.55
N LEU A 185 -0.51 -19.32 3.56
CA LEU A 185 -1.22 -18.18 2.99
C LEU A 185 -2.47 -18.65 2.25
N SER A 186 -3.55 -17.88 2.33
CA SER A 186 -4.75 -18.12 1.53
C SER A 186 -4.45 -17.98 0.02
N ASP A 187 -5.26 -18.60 -0.83
CA ASP A 187 -5.10 -18.46 -2.29
C ASP A 187 -5.24 -17.01 -2.75
N ALA A 188 -6.11 -16.24 -2.10
CA ALA A 188 -6.24 -14.80 -2.34
C ALA A 188 -4.94 -14.07 -2.02
N ASP A 189 -4.31 -14.39 -0.87
CA ASP A 189 -3.03 -13.81 -0.48
C ASP A 189 -1.90 -14.18 -1.44
N GLN A 190 -1.87 -15.44 -1.89
CA GLN A 190 -0.92 -15.89 -2.89
C GLN A 190 -1.12 -15.14 -4.23
N GLY A 191 -2.38 -14.96 -4.64
CA GLY A 191 -2.74 -14.29 -5.89
C GLY A 191 -2.28 -12.83 -5.93
N TRP A 192 -2.57 -12.03 -4.90
CA TRP A 192 -2.18 -10.62 -4.93
C TRP A 192 -0.68 -10.41 -4.68
N MET A 193 -0.02 -11.25 -3.86
CA MET A 193 1.42 -11.16 -3.61
C MET A 193 2.26 -11.56 -4.84
N SER A 194 1.70 -12.37 -5.74
CA SER A 194 2.33 -12.76 -7.00
C SER A 194 1.91 -11.89 -8.19
N ASP A 195 1.06 -10.87 -7.98
CA ASP A 195 0.57 -10.01 -9.05
C ASP A 195 1.70 -9.22 -9.74
N LEU A 196 1.84 -9.45 -11.05
CA LEU A 196 2.92 -8.91 -11.86
C LEU A 196 2.94 -7.37 -11.87
N ARG A 197 1.76 -6.73 -11.83
CA ARG A 197 1.65 -5.27 -11.80
C ARG A 197 2.18 -4.71 -10.48
N LEU A 198 1.87 -5.34 -9.35
CA LEU A 198 2.42 -4.98 -8.04
C LEU A 198 3.95 -5.13 -8.02
N LEU A 199 4.46 -6.28 -8.44
CA LEU A 199 5.89 -6.57 -8.39
C LEU A 199 6.69 -5.58 -9.24
N ARG A 200 6.26 -5.32 -10.49
CA ARG A 200 6.90 -4.33 -11.36
C ARG A 200 6.88 -2.92 -10.76
N LEU A 201 5.77 -2.55 -10.13
CA LEU A 201 5.64 -1.25 -9.47
C LEU A 201 6.60 -1.12 -8.29
N LEU A 202 6.69 -2.14 -7.43
CA LEU A 202 7.64 -2.15 -6.31
C LEU A 202 9.09 -2.09 -6.81
N VAL A 203 9.45 -2.88 -7.84
CA VAL A 203 10.80 -2.82 -8.44
C VAL A 203 11.09 -1.42 -8.99
N LYS A 204 10.16 -0.79 -9.72
CA LYS A 204 10.30 0.59 -10.18
C LYS A 204 10.51 1.56 -9.00
N LYS A 205 9.74 1.41 -7.92
CA LYS A 205 9.83 2.27 -6.73
C LYS A 205 11.13 2.02 -5.95
N THR A 206 11.74 0.83 -6.01
CA THR A 206 13.11 0.65 -5.48
C THR A 206 14.15 1.45 -6.25
N GLY A 207 14.02 1.55 -7.58
CA GLY A 207 14.90 2.36 -8.43
C GLY A 207 14.78 3.87 -8.22
N GLY A 208 13.62 4.34 -7.75
CA GLY A 208 13.36 5.78 -7.48
C GLY A 208 14.00 6.30 -6.19
N SER A 209 14.40 5.41 -5.28
CA SER A 209 15.18 5.76 -4.08
C SER A 209 16.63 5.30 -4.29
N VAL A 210 17.56 6.23 -4.51
CA VAL A 210 18.99 5.91 -4.45
C VAL A 210 19.30 5.56 -3.00
N SER A 211 19.45 4.27 -2.68
CA SER A 211 19.99 3.85 -1.39
C SER A 211 21.51 3.83 -1.54
N PRO A 212 22.27 4.72 -0.87
CA PRO A 212 23.73 4.73 -0.92
C PRO A 212 24.35 3.39 -0.49
N ILE A 213 23.56 2.57 0.21
CA ILE A 213 23.99 1.31 0.81
C ILE A 213 23.74 0.12 -0.13
N ALA A 214 22.94 0.26 -1.20
CA ALA A 214 22.62 -0.85 -2.10
C ALA A 214 23.87 -1.55 -2.69
N GLY A 215 24.90 -0.78 -3.07
CA GLY A 215 26.20 -1.32 -3.51
C GLY A 215 27.07 -1.94 -2.41
N PHE A 216 26.71 -1.75 -1.14
CA PHE A 216 27.42 -2.26 0.04
C PHE A 216 26.62 -3.32 0.81
N MET A 217 25.44 -3.70 0.33
CA MET A 217 24.54 -4.61 1.04
C MET A 217 25.18 -5.97 1.34
N SER A 218 26.01 -6.50 0.45
CA SER A 218 26.77 -7.73 0.68
C SER A 218 27.70 -7.65 1.90
N LYS A 219 28.13 -6.44 2.29
CA LYS A 219 29.01 -6.18 3.43
C LYS A 219 28.26 -5.90 4.74
N VAL A 220 26.94 -5.70 4.67
CA VAL A 220 26.11 -5.50 5.86
C VAL A 220 25.69 -6.87 6.42
N PRO A 221 25.83 -7.12 7.73
CA PRO A 221 25.37 -8.37 8.33
C PRO A 221 23.87 -8.61 8.10
N ALA A 222 23.46 -9.86 7.89
CA ALA A 222 22.06 -10.22 7.57
C ALA A 222 21.04 -9.65 8.56
N PHE A 223 21.34 -9.69 9.87
CA PHE A 223 20.47 -9.14 10.90
C PHE A 223 20.29 -7.61 10.81
N ALA A 224 21.27 -6.90 10.25
CA ALA A 224 21.24 -5.45 10.04
C ALA A 224 20.65 -5.06 8.69
N ARG A 225 20.75 -5.92 7.67
CA ARG A 225 20.22 -5.68 6.31
C ARG A 225 18.72 -5.38 6.30
N LYS A 226 17.92 -6.12 7.06
CA LYS A 226 16.46 -5.90 7.19
C LYS A 226 16.11 -4.54 7.80
N LYS A 227 16.98 -4.01 8.69
CA LYS A 227 16.78 -2.70 9.35
C LYS A 227 17.19 -1.53 8.46
N VAL A 228 18.15 -1.76 7.57
CA VAL A 228 18.74 -0.73 6.71
C VAL A 228 17.98 -0.59 5.39
N MET A 229 17.36 -1.67 4.90
CA MET A 229 16.54 -1.67 3.69
C MET A 229 15.05 -1.64 4.05
N GLY A 230 14.50 -0.43 4.20
CA GLY A 230 13.06 -0.20 4.29
C GLY A 230 12.40 0.00 2.92
N GLY A 231 11.14 0.40 2.94
CA GLY A 231 10.44 0.84 1.74
C GLY A 231 10.07 -0.30 0.78
N ALA A 232 10.10 -0.03 -0.53
CA ALA A 232 9.65 -0.98 -1.55
C ALA A 232 10.51 -2.25 -1.59
N ALA A 233 11.81 -2.15 -1.30
CA ALA A 233 12.70 -3.31 -1.25
C ALA A 233 12.39 -4.22 -0.06
N GLY A 234 12.01 -3.64 1.08
CA GLY A 234 11.51 -4.39 2.24
C GLY A 234 10.21 -5.15 1.91
N CYS A 235 9.29 -4.53 1.15
CA CYS A 235 8.08 -5.20 0.68
C CYS A 235 8.40 -6.39 -0.23
N LEU A 236 9.32 -6.22 -1.19
CA LEU A 236 9.77 -7.31 -2.06
C LEU A 236 10.44 -8.45 -1.27
N GLY A 237 11.22 -8.11 -0.24
CA GLY A 237 11.81 -9.09 0.69
C GLY A 237 10.76 -9.92 1.44
N LEU A 238 9.62 -9.33 1.80
CA LEU A 238 8.52 -10.03 2.47
C LEU A 238 7.68 -10.89 1.51
N ILE A 239 7.64 -10.53 0.22
CA ILE A 239 6.97 -11.33 -0.81
C ILE A 239 7.77 -12.61 -1.12
N GLU A 240 9.11 -12.55 -1.04
CA GLU A 240 10.03 -13.66 -1.33
C GLU A 240 10.00 -14.13 -2.80
N ASP A 241 9.75 -15.42 -3.04
CA ASP A 241 10.01 -16.11 -4.30
C ASP A 241 9.28 -15.51 -5.52
N PRO A 242 8.01 -15.04 -5.43
CA PRO A 242 7.33 -14.40 -6.55
C PRO A 242 8.05 -13.18 -7.12
N ALA A 243 8.81 -12.45 -6.30
CA ALA A 243 9.54 -11.26 -6.74
C ALA A 243 10.85 -11.59 -7.48
N LEU A 244 11.40 -12.79 -7.31
CA LEU A 244 12.74 -13.15 -7.80
C LEU A 244 12.92 -13.03 -9.33
N PRO A 245 11.99 -13.49 -10.19
CA PRO A 245 12.19 -13.44 -11.64
C PRO A 245 12.40 -12.00 -12.15
N ILE A 246 11.54 -11.08 -11.73
CA ILE A 246 11.58 -9.66 -12.16
C ILE A 246 12.80 -8.95 -11.55
N LEU A 247 13.16 -9.30 -10.32
CA LEU A 247 14.35 -8.74 -9.69
C LEU A 247 15.64 -9.19 -10.38
N ARG A 248 15.73 -10.45 -10.82
CA ARG A 248 16.88 -10.96 -11.59
C ARG A 248 17.00 -10.25 -12.93
N GLU A 249 15.89 -10.07 -13.64
CA GLU A 249 15.84 -9.29 -14.87
C GLU A 249 16.34 -7.85 -14.63
N ALA A 250 15.77 -7.15 -13.64
CA ALA A 250 16.20 -5.79 -13.31
C ALA A 250 17.67 -5.70 -12.89
N ALA A 251 18.17 -6.66 -12.11
CA ALA A 251 19.57 -6.72 -11.69
C ALA A 251 20.51 -6.97 -12.89
N SER A 252 20.12 -7.82 -13.84
CA SER A 252 20.88 -8.07 -15.08
C SER A 252 20.99 -6.81 -15.96
N MET A 253 20.03 -5.90 -15.85
CA MET A 253 20.05 -4.59 -16.49
C MET A 253 20.82 -3.51 -15.70
N GLY A 254 21.54 -3.90 -14.63
CA GLY A 254 22.38 -2.99 -13.83
C GLY A 254 21.67 -2.33 -12.66
N ASN A 255 20.47 -2.75 -12.26
CA ASN A 255 19.77 -2.19 -11.10
C ASN A 255 20.37 -2.73 -9.78
N ALA A 256 21.23 -1.94 -9.14
CA ALA A 256 21.85 -2.29 -7.85
C ALA A 256 20.83 -2.49 -6.71
N ASN A 257 19.70 -1.76 -6.72
CA ASN A 257 18.64 -1.92 -5.72
C ASN A 257 17.90 -3.26 -5.89
N ALA A 258 17.81 -3.77 -7.11
CA ALA A 258 17.25 -5.09 -7.37
C ALA A 258 18.15 -6.20 -6.83
N ALA A 259 19.47 -6.10 -7.04
CA ALA A 259 20.44 -7.02 -6.45
C ALA A 259 20.38 -7.04 -4.91
N ALA A 260 20.26 -5.85 -4.30
CA ALA A 260 20.07 -5.74 -2.85
C ALA A 260 18.76 -6.37 -2.35
N ALA A 261 17.66 -6.23 -3.10
CA ALA A 261 16.39 -6.88 -2.78
C ALA A 261 16.45 -8.41 -2.92
N ILE A 262 17.20 -8.94 -3.90
CA ILE A 262 17.47 -10.38 -4.02
C ILE A 262 18.16 -10.91 -2.76
N GLN A 263 19.15 -10.18 -2.23
CA GLN A 263 19.83 -10.57 -0.99
C GLN A 263 18.87 -10.63 0.19
N LEU A 264 17.92 -9.68 0.31
CA LEU A 264 16.90 -9.72 1.36
C LEU A 264 16.00 -10.96 1.24
N ILE A 265 15.62 -11.33 0.02
CA ILE A 265 14.82 -12.53 -0.23
C ILE A 265 15.60 -13.80 0.15
N GLN A 266 16.89 -13.86 -0.20
CA GLN A 266 17.74 -14.98 0.19
C GLN A 266 17.87 -15.12 1.72
N ASP A 267 18.06 -14.00 2.42
CA ASP A 267 18.11 -13.98 3.89
C ASP A 267 16.76 -14.42 4.50
N ALA A 268 15.63 -13.93 3.99
CA ALA A 268 14.29 -14.28 4.45
C ALA A 268 13.96 -15.77 4.20
N ARG A 269 14.28 -16.27 3.00
CA ARG A 269 14.15 -17.68 2.63
C ARG A 269 15.03 -18.56 3.51
N GLY A 270 16.28 -18.16 3.76
CA GLY A 270 17.18 -18.89 4.65
C GLY A 270 16.62 -19.01 6.08
N ALA A 271 16.10 -17.92 6.63
CA ALA A 271 15.45 -17.92 7.94
C ALA A 271 14.20 -18.82 7.98
N ARG A 272 13.40 -18.82 6.91
CA ARG A 272 12.23 -19.71 6.78
C ARG A 272 12.65 -21.18 6.75
N LEU A 273 13.57 -21.54 5.85
CA LEU A 273 14.02 -22.93 5.67
C LEU A 273 14.74 -23.49 6.90
N ALA A 274 15.44 -22.64 7.66
CA ALA A 274 16.03 -23.03 8.93
C ALA A 274 14.97 -23.46 9.97
N LYS A 275 13.78 -22.87 9.93
CA LYS A 275 12.65 -23.23 10.82
C LYS A 275 11.78 -24.35 10.24
N TYR A 276 11.58 -24.34 8.92
CA TYR A 276 10.72 -25.27 8.19
C TYR A 276 11.43 -25.73 6.89
N PRO A 277 12.22 -26.82 6.93
CA PRO A 277 13.08 -27.23 5.82
C PRO A 277 12.35 -27.53 4.50
N ASN A 278 11.10 -28.00 4.56
CA ASN A 278 10.29 -28.38 3.40
C ASN A 278 9.27 -27.30 3.01
N SER A 279 9.40 -26.09 3.54
CA SER A 279 8.45 -25.02 3.27
C SER A 279 8.57 -24.43 1.87
N THR A 280 7.46 -23.90 1.37
CA THR A 280 7.39 -22.97 0.23
C THR A 280 7.29 -21.53 0.72
N TRP A 281 7.36 -20.55 -0.20
CA TRP A 281 7.21 -19.14 0.18
C TRP A 281 5.84 -18.82 0.80
N TYR A 282 4.82 -19.63 0.50
CA TYR A 282 3.45 -19.46 0.95
C TYR A 282 2.99 -20.48 2.01
N SER A 283 3.72 -21.58 2.23
CA SER A 283 3.35 -22.60 3.24
C SER A 283 4.55 -23.08 4.04
N ALA A 284 4.39 -23.20 5.36
CA ALA A 284 5.41 -23.77 6.23
C ALA A 284 5.51 -25.30 6.15
N THR A 285 4.40 -25.97 5.81
CA THR A 285 4.25 -27.42 5.94
C THR A 285 4.04 -28.14 4.62
N SER A 286 3.66 -27.42 3.56
CA SER A 286 3.42 -27.99 2.24
C SER A 286 4.60 -27.68 1.30
N PRO A 287 5.16 -28.70 0.63
CA PRO A 287 6.16 -28.51 -0.42
C PRO A 287 5.58 -27.92 -1.72
#